data_AF-A0A552RGW7-F1
#
_entry.id   AF-A0A552RGW7-F1
#
_cell.length_a   1.000
_cell.length_b   1.000
_cell.length_c   1.000
_cell.angle_alpha   90.00
_cell.angle_beta   90.00
_cell.angle_gamma   90.00
#
_symmetry.space_group_name_H-M   'P 1'
#
loop_
_entity.id
_entity.type
_entity.pdbx_description
1 polymer ?
#
loop_
_entity_poly.entity_id
_entity_poly.type
_entity_poly.pdbx_seq_one_letter_code
_entity_poly.pdbx_strand_id
1 'polypeptide(L)'
;MIRFEQVGKVYPDGTTAVDALSFEVAEGELVTLVGPSGCGKTTTMMMVNRLIEPTSGRILVDGQDIARTDPVKLRRGIGYVIQQVGLFPHRTVLDNTATVPALVGWKRSKARERAAELLDVVGLDPSVYGSRYPAQLSGGQRQRVGVARALAADPPVLLMDEPFGAVDPVVRERLQNEFLKLQSRVRKTVLMVTHDIEEAVRMGDRIAVYGQGRIEQFDTPAAVLGSPATPYVAEFVGADRGLKRLSVTAIEPDDLEQPPLARLDERAGVAAARLGAAGARWAVVLNEAGELHGWVSADALRIAGDQGTVGELARRMDAWVPVGAPLKRAFSEMLQRDAGWIAVLDGARFLGVLTPAKLHEALRRSVDAEAQGVGRDEVRFDSVSDA
;
A
#
# COMPACT_ATOMS: atom_id res chain seq x y z
N MET A 1 -10.11 10.70 -14.12
CA MET A 1 -10.11 11.76 -13.09
C MET A 1 -11.50 11.93 -12.49
N ILE A 2 -11.62 12.11 -11.17
CA ILE A 2 -12.87 12.49 -10.47
C ILE A 2 -12.64 13.81 -9.73
N ARG A 3 -13.54 14.80 -9.86
CA ARG A 3 -13.43 16.08 -9.15
C ARG A 3 -14.73 16.44 -8.45
N PHE A 4 -14.62 16.83 -7.18
CA PHE A 4 -15.72 17.34 -6.36
C PHE A 4 -15.55 18.85 -6.19
N GLU A 5 -16.61 19.62 -6.46
CA GLU A 5 -16.63 21.07 -6.32
C GLU A 5 -17.79 21.50 -5.41
N GLN A 6 -17.47 21.78 -4.14
CA GLN A 6 -18.43 22.24 -3.11
C GLN A 6 -19.67 21.34 -3.01
N VAL A 7 -19.45 20.03 -3.10
CA VAL A 7 -20.53 19.03 -3.16
C VAL A 7 -21.18 18.86 -1.80
N GLY A 8 -22.50 18.98 -1.76
CA GLY A 8 -23.29 18.77 -0.56
C GLY A 8 -24.37 17.71 -0.76
N LYS A 9 -24.70 16.98 0.31
CA LYS A 9 -25.85 16.08 0.36
C LYS A 9 -26.60 16.23 1.67
N VAL A 10 -27.85 16.66 1.54
CA VAL A 10 -28.85 16.69 2.63
C VAL A 10 -29.97 15.73 2.26
N TYR A 11 -30.32 14.83 3.17
CA TYR A 11 -31.44 13.90 3.03
C TYR A 11 -32.77 14.59 3.43
N PRO A 12 -33.94 14.06 3.01
CA PRO A 12 -35.24 14.68 3.28
C PRO A 12 -35.58 14.86 4.76
N ASP A 13 -34.95 14.08 5.64
CA ASP A 13 -35.08 14.16 7.10
C ASP A 13 -34.23 15.29 7.73
N GLY A 14 -33.49 16.04 6.92
CA GLY A 14 -32.58 17.11 7.36
C GLY A 14 -31.16 16.63 7.67
N THR A 15 -30.88 15.32 7.58
CA THR A 15 -29.55 14.78 7.84
C THR A 15 -28.57 15.26 6.76
N THR A 16 -27.54 16.01 7.17
CA THR A 16 -26.45 16.43 6.27
C THR A 16 -25.39 15.33 6.24
N ALA A 17 -25.34 14.58 5.14
CA ALA A 17 -24.42 13.46 4.97
C ALA A 17 -23.10 13.85 4.32
N VAL A 18 -23.09 14.91 3.51
CA VAL A 18 -21.88 15.49 2.91
C VAL A 18 -22.02 17.00 2.93
N ASP A 19 -20.98 17.71 3.34
CA ASP A 19 -21.00 19.15 3.58
C ASP A 19 -19.86 19.86 2.84
N ALA A 20 -20.21 20.55 1.74
CA ALA A 20 -19.31 21.40 0.94
C ALA A 20 -17.97 20.75 0.51
N LEU A 21 -18.02 19.48 0.15
CA LEU A 21 -16.87 18.65 -0.18
C LEU A 21 -16.16 19.11 -1.46
N SER A 22 -14.85 19.37 -1.37
CA SER A 22 -14.01 19.75 -2.52
C SER A 22 -12.68 19.02 -2.47
N PHE A 23 -12.44 18.12 -3.43
CA PHE A 23 -11.17 17.41 -3.61
C PHE A 23 -11.15 16.76 -5.01
N GLU A 24 -10.00 16.22 -5.38
CA GLU A 24 -9.78 15.57 -6.67
C GLU A 24 -9.14 14.20 -6.47
N VAL A 25 -9.53 13.26 -7.33
CA VAL A 25 -8.86 11.99 -7.58
C VAL A 25 -8.27 12.07 -8.98
N ALA A 26 -6.94 12.15 -9.06
CA ALA A 26 -6.20 12.30 -10.29
C ALA A 26 -6.33 11.07 -11.21
N GLU A 27 -5.90 11.22 -12.46
CA GLU A 27 -5.84 10.10 -13.39
C GLU A 27 -4.85 9.02 -12.91
N GLY A 28 -5.30 7.77 -12.84
CA GLY A 28 -4.47 6.65 -12.37
C GLY A 28 -4.24 6.57 -10.86
N GLU A 29 -4.74 7.53 -10.09
CA GLU A 29 -4.61 7.58 -8.63
C GLU A 29 -5.63 6.68 -7.92
N LEU A 30 -5.19 6.03 -6.84
CA LEU A 30 -6.02 5.32 -5.88
C LEU A 30 -6.22 6.16 -4.62
N VAL A 31 -7.40 6.76 -4.49
CA VAL A 31 -7.81 7.48 -3.28
C VAL A 31 -8.69 6.59 -2.42
N THR A 32 -8.37 6.52 -1.13
CA THR A 32 -9.17 5.81 -0.13
C THR A 32 -9.93 6.79 0.76
N LEU A 33 -11.23 6.55 0.93
CA LEU A 33 -12.07 7.24 1.89
C LEU A 33 -12.15 6.39 3.16
N VAL A 34 -11.70 6.93 4.29
CA VAL A 34 -11.75 6.26 5.60
C VAL A 34 -12.48 7.09 6.62
N GLY A 35 -13.11 6.44 7.60
CA GLY A 35 -13.82 7.11 8.68
C GLY A 35 -14.88 6.21 9.30
N PRO A 36 -15.53 6.65 10.39
CA PRO A 36 -16.59 5.89 11.06
C PRO A 36 -17.79 5.57 10.16
N SER A 37 -18.59 4.59 10.54
CA SER A 37 -19.88 4.32 9.89
C SER A 37 -20.78 5.56 9.92
N GLY A 38 -21.46 5.85 8.81
CA GLY A 38 -22.40 6.98 8.71
C GLY A 38 -21.77 8.35 8.45
N CYS A 39 -20.45 8.49 8.32
CA CYS A 39 -19.81 9.80 8.10
C CYS A 39 -19.91 10.35 6.65
N GLY A 40 -20.58 9.65 5.72
CA GLY A 40 -20.82 10.14 4.36
C GLY A 40 -19.98 9.51 3.23
N LYS A 41 -19.10 8.55 3.51
CA LYS A 41 -18.22 7.90 2.51
C LYS A 41 -18.99 7.21 1.37
N THR A 42 -19.87 6.27 1.71
CA THR A 42 -20.70 5.55 0.75
C THR A 42 -21.63 6.50 0.00
N THR A 43 -22.18 7.52 0.68
CA THR A 43 -22.98 8.56 0.03
C THR A 43 -22.16 9.35 -1.00
N THR A 44 -20.93 9.73 -0.67
CA THR A 44 -20.00 10.41 -1.59
C THR A 44 -19.77 9.58 -2.84
N MET A 45 -19.45 8.30 -2.67
CA MET A 45 -19.20 7.40 -3.79
C MET A 45 -20.47 7.13 -4.62
N MET A 46 -21.63 6.96 -4.00
CA MET A 46 -22.92 6.81 -4.69
C MET A 46 -23.28 8.06 -5.51
N MET A 47 -22.86 9.25 -5.09
CA MET A 47 -23.05 10.47 -5.86
C MET A 47 -22.20 10.51 -7.12
N VAL A 48 -20.95 10.00 -7.09
CA VAL A 48 -20.10 9.90 -8.30
C VAL A 48 -20.78 9.07 -9.39
N ASN A 49 -21.39 7.95 -9.00
CA ASN A 49 -22.12 7.08 -9.94
C ASN A 49 -23.57 7.51 -10.21
N ARG A 50 -23.97 8.67 -9.66
CA ARG A 50 -25.33 9.23 -9.71
C ARG A 50 -26.43 8.23 -9.33
N LEU A 51 -26.14 7.37 -8.35
CA LEU A 51 -27.17 6.56 -7.67
C LEU A 51 -27.97 7.40 -6.68
N ILE A 52 -27.33 8.42 -6.13
CA ILE A 52 -27.91 9.47 -5.33
C ILE A 52 -27.51 10.79 -5.97
N GLU A 53 -28.43 11.73 -6.13
CA GLU A 53 -28.08 13.06 -6.64
C GLU A 53 -27.54 13.96 -5.51
N PRO A 54 -26.48 14.75 -5.77
CA PRO A 54 -26.03 15.77 -4.85
C PRO A 54 -27.12 16.83 -4.65
N THR A 55 -27.22 17.38 -3.44
CA THR A 55 -28.13 18.50 -3.14
C THR A 55 -27.55 19.82 -3.63
N SER A 56 -26.22 19.96 -3.64
CA SER A 56 -25.48 21.14 -4.10
C SER A 56 -24.10 20.77 -4.65
N GLY A 57 -23.47 21.72 -5.34
CA GLY A 57 -22.14 21.54 -5.92
C GLY A 57 -22.13 20.74 -7.22
N ARG A 58 -20.94 20.36 -7.68
CA ARG A 58 -20.74 19.61 -8.93
C ARG A 58 -19.77 18.46 -8.73
N ILE A 59 -20.04 17.35 -9.41
CA ILE A 59 -19.10 16.23 -9.54
C ILE A 59 -18.77 16.09 -11.01
N LEU A 60 -17.47 16.06 -11.32
CA LEU A 60 -16.97 15.83 -12.66
C LEU A 60 -16.29 14.47 -12.72
N VAL A 61 -16.57 13.72 -13.77
CA VAL A 61 -15.88 12.47 -14.12
C VAL A 61 -15.28 12.66 -15.50
N ASP A 62 -13.96 12.52 -15.61
CA ASP A 62 -13.19 12.76 -16.85
C ASP A 62 -13.51 14.13 -17.49
N GLY A 63 -13.59 15.15 -16.64
CA GLY A 63 -13.87 16.54 -17.05
C GLY A 63 -15.34 16.82 -17.39
N GLN A 64 -16.23 15.83 -17.34
CA GLN A 64 -17.66 15.99 -17.63
C GLN A 64 -18.49 16.05 -16.36
N ASP A 65 -19.32 17.08 -16.24
CA ASP A 65 -20.31 17.20 -15.16
C ASP A 65 -21.35 16.07 -15.25
N ILE A 66 -21.41 15.22 -14.22
CA ILE A 66 -22.28 14.04 -14.20
C ILE A 66 -23.78 14.39 -14.24
N ALA A 67 -24.16 15.61 -13.83
CA ALA A 67 -25.54 16.06 -13.86
C ALA A 67 -26.06 16.21 -15.30
N ARG A 68 -25.15 16.48 -16.24
CA ARG A 68 -25.45 16.68 -17.68
C ARG A 68 -25.38 15.38 -18.48
N THR A 69 -24.98 14.28 -17.86
CA THR A 69 -24.79 12.98 -18.51
C THR A 69 -25.96 12.05 -18.20
N ASP A 70 -26.38 11.24 -19.17
CA ASP A 70 -27.36 10.19 -18.95
C ASP A 70 -26.86 9.22 -17.86
N PRO A 71 -27.63 8.98 -16.78
CA PRO A 71 -27.16 8.19 -15.65
C PRO A 71 -26.93 6.72 -15.99
N VAL A 72 -27.56 6.18 -17.06
CA VAL A 72 -27.32 4.81 -17.50
C VAL A 72 -25.99 4.70 -18.24
N LYS A 73 -25.69 5.67 -19.13
CA LYS A 73 -24.39 5.76 -19.80
C LYS A 73 -23.26 5.98 -18.80
N LEU A 74 -23.44 6.89 -17.84
CA LEU A 74 -22.47 7.13 -16.76
C LEU A 74 -22.14 5.83 -16.01
N ARG A 75 -23.17 5.14 -15.52
CA ARG A 75 -23.02 3.87 -14.78
C ARG A 75 -22.35 2.75 -15.56
N ARG A 76 -22.50 2.73 -16.88
CA ARG A 76 -21.84 1.74 -17.76
C ARG A 76 -20.37 2.08 -18.03
N GLY A 77 -20.00 3.35 -17.92
CA GLY A 77 -18.61 3.82 -18.06
C GLY A 77 -17.78 3.71 -16.78
N ILE A 78 -18.42 3.48 -15.63
CA ILE A 78 -17.76 3.35 -14.33
C ILE A 78 -17.84 1.89 -13.87
N GLY A 79 -16.70 1.30 -13.53
CA GLY A 79 -16.69 0.00 -12.85
C GLY A 79 -17.06 0.19 -11.38
N TYR A 80 -18.05 -0.57 -10.89
CA TYR A 80 -18.52 -0.42 -9.52
C TYR A 80 -18.51 -1.74 -8.76
N VAL A 81 -17.68 -1.82 -7.73
CA VAL A 81 -17.66 -2.90 -6.74
C VAL A 81 -18.53 -2.46 -5.56
N ILE A 82 -19.65 -3.15 -5.36
CA ILE A 82 -20.61 -2.86 -4.30
C ILE A 82 -20.42 -3.78 -3.09
N GLN A 83 -20.73 -3.27 -1.90
CA GLN A 83 -20.52 -3.96 -0.62
C GLN A 83 -21.14 -5.37 -0.58
N GLN A 84 -22.33 -5.57 -1.15
CA GLN A 84 -23.01 -6.89 -1.19
C GLN A 84 -22.70 -7.73 -2.43
N VAL A 85 -21.63 -7.41 -3.19
CA VAL A 85 -21.23 -8.00 -4.48
C VAL A 85 -22.26 -7.81 -5.62
N GLY A 86 -23.56 -7.98 -5.35
CA GLY A 86 -24.68 -7.78 -6.25
C GLY A 86 -24.59 -8.61 -7.52
N LEU A 87 -24.13 -9.86 -7.43
CA LEU A 87 -24.15 -10.80 -8.55
C LEU A 87 -25.60 -11.18 -8.87
N PHE A 88 -25.90 -11.34 -10.16
CA PHE A 88 -27.17 -11.85 -10.63
C PHE A 88 -27.26 -13.34 -10.30
N PRO A 89 -28.19 -13.76 -9.42
CA PRO A 89 -28.22 -15.15 -8.91
C PRO A 89 -28.60 -16.17 -9.99
N HIS A 90 -29.32 -15.73 -11.01
CA HIS A 90 -29.78 -16.54 -12.15
C HIS A 90 -28.79 -16.58 -13.32
N ARG A 91 -27.58 -16.01 -13.16
CA ARG A 91 -26.52 -16.05 -14.17
C ARG A 91 -25.31 -16.78 -13.64
N THR A 92 -24.58 -17.43 -14.53
CA THR A 92 -23.30 -18.06 -14.19
C THR A 92 -22.26 -17.01 -13.80
N VAL A 93 -21.15 -17.43 -13.20
CA VAL A 93 -20.01 -16.57 -12.87
C VAL A 93 -19.43 -15.88 -14.11
N LEU A 94 -19.28 -16.63 -15.20
CA LEU A 94 -18.78 -16.10 -16.46
C LEU A 94 -19.74 -15.05 -17.04
N ASP A 95 -21.04 -15.33 -17.04
CA ASP A 95 -22.04 -14.39 -17.57
C ASP A 95 -22.25 -13.18 -16.65
N ASN A 96 -22.10 -13.34 -15.34
CA ASN A 96 -22.05 -12.22 -14.40
C ASN A 96 -20.91 -11.27 -14.74
N THR A 97 -19.70 -11.81 -14.90
CA THR A 97 -18.50 -11.05 -15.23
C THR A 97 -18.62 -10.37 -16.60
N ALA A 98 -19.17 -11.07 -17.60
CA ALA A 98 -19.39 -10.54 -18.96
C ALA A 98 -20.57 -9.56 -19.09
N THR A 99 -21.31 -9.27 -18.01
CA THR A 99 -22.56 -8.51 -18.11
C THR A 99 -22.37 -7.07 -18.60
N VAL A 100 -21.42 -6.32 -18.04
CA VAL A 100 -21.21 -4.91 -18.46
C VAL A 100 -20.71 -4.82 -19.89
N PRO A 101 -19.69 -5.59 -20.35
CA PRO A 101 -19.29 -5.64 -21.76
C PRO A 101 -20.47 -5.88 -22.72
N ALA A 102 -21.37 -6.81 -22.38
CA ALA A 102 -22.55 -7.08 -23.17
C ALA A 102 -23.51 -5.87 -23.23
N LEU A 103 -23.71 -5.15 -22.12
CA LEU A 103 -24.56 -3.96 -22.04
C LEU A 103 -24.00 -2.75 -22.80
N VAL A 104 -22.68 -2.69 -23.01
CA VAL A 104 -22.02 -1.67 -23.85
C VAL A 104 -21.82 -2.12 -25.30
N GLY A 105 -22.41 -3.26 -25.69
CA GLY A 105 -22.50 -3.69 -27.10
C GLY A 105 -21.36 -4.57 -27.59
N TRP A 106 -20.54 -5.15 -26.71
CA TRP A 106 -19.49 -6.08 -27.14
C TRP A 106 -20.09 -7.36 -27.71
N LYS A 107 -19.40 -7.97 -28.69
CA LYS A 107 -19.74 -9.31 -29.17
C LYS A 107 -19.69 -10.30 -28.00
N ARG A 108 -20.69 -11.19 -27.90
CA ARG A 108 -20.84 -12.15 -26.80
C ARG A 108 -19.58 -13.01 -26.58
N SER A 109 -18.93 -13.45 -27.66
CA SER A 109 -17.66 -14.21 -27.57
C SER A 109 -16.56 -13.39 -26.91
N LYS A 110 -16.31 -12.17 -27.39
CA LYS A 110 -15.33 -11.23 -26.82
C LYS A 110 -15.61 -10.91 -25.35
N ALA A 111 -16.87 -10.69 -25.00
CA ALA A 111 -17.28 -10.43 -23.61
C ALA A 111 -16.97 -11.61 -22.68
N ARG A 112 -17.20 -12.84 -23.14
CA ARG A 112 -16.90 -14.06 -22.37
C ARG A 112 -15.40 -14.36 -22.29
N GLU A 113 -14.65 -14.10 -23.35
CA GLU A 113 -13.19 -14.23 -23.37
C GLU A 113 -12.55 -13.28 -22.35
N ARG A 114 -12.93 -11.99 -22.39
CA ARG A 114 -12.46 -11.01 -21.40
C ARG A 114 -12.88 -11.37 -19.98
N ALA A 115 -14.09 -11.89 -19.80
CA ALA A 115 -14.56 -12.35 -18.50
C ALA A 115 -13.73 -13.53 -17.97
N ALA A 116 -13.36 -14.49 -18.83
CA ALA A 116 -12.51 -15.61 -18.45
C ALA A 116 -11.10 -15.14 -18.04
N GLU A 117 -10.49 -14.25 -18.81
CA GLU A 117 -9.19 -13.64 -18.47
C GLU A 117 -9.23 -12.99 -17.07
N LEU A 118 -10.26 -12.18 -16.81
CA LEU A 118 -10.38 -11.48 -15.52
C LEU A 118 -10.66 -12.41 -14.34
N LEU A 119 -11.39 -13.51 -14.58
CA LEU A 119 -11.60 -14.53 -13.57
C LEU A 119 -10.27 -15.21 -13.19
N ASP A 120 -9.44 -15.55 -14.17
CA ASP A 120 -8.11 -16.12 -13.93
C ASP A 120 -7.21 -15.15 -13.14
N VAL A 121 -7.22 -13.87 -13.54
CA VAL A 121 -6.51 -12.79 -12.85
C VAL A 121 -6.91 -12.66 -11.38
N VAL A 122 -8.19 -12.81 -11.03
CA VAL A 122 -8.65 -12.79 -9.63
C VAL A 122 -8.51 -14.16 -8.94
N GLY A 123 -7.77 -15.10 -9.55
CA GLY A 123 -7.50 -16.42 -9.00
C GLY A 123 -8.72 -17.34 -8.97
N LEU A 124 -9.60 -17.23 -9.96
CA LEU A 124 -10.75 -18.10 -10.18
C LEU A 124 -10.65 -18.73 -11.57
N ASP A 125 -10.17 -19.96 -11.64
CA ASP A 125 -10.08 -20.71 -12.90
C ASP A 125 -11.45 -20.75 -13.63
N PRO A 126 -11.56 -20.15 -14.83
CA PRO A 126 -12.81 -20.09 -15.58
C PRO A 126 -13.38 -21.47 -15.93
N SER A 127 -12.53 -22.48 -16.09
CA SER A 127 -12.96 -23.85 -16.40
C SER A 127 -13.67 -24.52 -15.22
N VAL A 128 -13.29 -24.15 -13.99
CA VAL A 128 -13.84 -24.70 -12.74
C VAL A 128 -15.01 -23.87 -12.21
N TYR A 129 -14.91 -22.55 -12.30
CA TYR A 129 -15.85 -21.62 -11.68
C TYR A 129 -16.83 -20.98 -12.68
N GLY A 130 -16.47 -20.88 -13.96
CA GLY A 130 -17.21 -20.08 -14.94
C GLY A 130 -18.66 -20.51 -15.13
N SER A 131 -18.95 -21.82 -15.05
CA SER A 131 -20.29 -22.39 -15.18
C SER A 131 -21.10 -22.40 -13.87
N ARG A 132 -20.47 -22.12 -12.73
CA ARG A 132 -21.15 -22.08 -11.43
C ARG A 132 -22.05 -20.86 -11.31
N TYR A 133 -23.02 -20.95 -10.42
CA TYR A 133 -23.88 -19.85 -10.00
C TYR A 133 -23.38 -19.22 -8.70
N PRO A 134 -23.71 -17.95 -8.39
CA PRO A 134 -23.27 -17.26 -7.18
C PRO A 134 -23.54 -18.00 -5.87
N ALA A 135 -24.64 -18.77 -5.79
CA ALA A 135 -24.99 -19.58 -4.62
C ALA A 135 -24.00 -20.74 -4.35
N GLN A 136 -23.23 -21.16 -5.36
CA GLN A 136 -22.24 -22.24 -5.27
C GLN A 136 -20.84 -21.73 -4.93
N LEU A 137 -20.72 -20.44 -4.58
CA LEU A 137 -19.46 -19.78 -4.25
C LEU A 137 -19.42 -19.38 -2.77
N SER A 138 -18.22 -19.37 -2.19
CA SER A 138 -17.99 -18.74 -0.89
C SER A 138 -18.14 -17.21 -0.97
N GLY A 139 -18.24 -16.53 0.18
CA GLY A 139 -18.32 -15.06 0.22
C GLY A 139 -17.15 -14.38 -0.48
N GLY A 140 -15.92 -14.79 -0.17
CA GLY A 140 -14.72 -14.25 -0.81
C GLY A 140 -14.60 -14.59 -2.30
N GLN A 141 -15.15 -15.73 -2.75
CA GLN A 141 -15.23 -16.04 -4.19
C GLN A 141 -16.23 -15.12 -4.89
N ARG A 142 -17.41 -14.87 -4.30
CA ARG A 142 -18.36 -13.90 -4.86
C ARG A 142 -17.74 -12.52 -5.01
N GLN A 143 -17.03 -12.05 -3.98
CA GLN A 143 -16.39 -10.74 -3.99
C GLN A 143 -15.37 -10.58 -5.13
N ARG A 144 -14.53 -11.61 -5.36
CA ARG A 144 -13.63 -11.67 -6.53
C ARG A 144 -14.36 -11.56 -7.86
N VAL A 145 -15.49 -12.26 -8.02
CA VAL A 145 -16.32 -12.14 -9.24
C VAL A 145 -16.89 -10.72 -9.36
N GLY A 146 -17.24 -10.06 -8.25
CA GLY A 146 -17.66 -8.66 -8.24
C GLY A 146 -16.58 -7.71 -8.75
N VAL A 147 -15.34 -7.88 -8.29
CA VAL A 147 -14.16 -7.13 -8.77
C VAL A 147 -13.91 -7.39 -10.26
N ALA A 148 -13.88 -8.66 -10.69
CA ALA A 148 -13.70 -9.02 -12.10
C ALA A 148 -14.78 -8.40 -12.99
N ARG A 149 -16.05 -8.41 -12.55
CA ARG A 149 -17.16 -7.78 -13.28
C ARG A 149 -16.98 -6.26 -13.42
N ALA A 150 -16.52 -5.59 -12.37
CA ALA A 150 -16.28 -4.15 -12.42
C ALA A 150 -15.17 -3.78 -13.42
N LEU A 151 -14.17 -4.65 -13.60
CA LEU A 151 -13.06 -4.49 -14.55
C LEU A 151 -13.39 -4.93 -15.98
N ALA A 152 -14.48 -5.68 -16.18
CA ALA A 152 -14.76 -6.37 -17.44
C ALA A 152 -14.92 -5.45 -18.65
N ALA A 153 -15.51 -4.27 -18.46
CA ALA A 153 -15.69 -3.28 -19.52
C ALA A 153 -14.49 -2.33 -19.71
N ASP A 154 -13.38 -2.60 -19.03
CA ASP A 154 -12.17 -1.77 -19.01
C ASP A 154 -12.43 -0.28 -18.69
N PRO A 155 -13.21 0.04 -17.65
CA PRO A 155 -13.60 1.41 -17.35
C PRO A 155 -12.40 2.26 -16.91
N PRO A 156 -12.34 3.56 -17.26
CA PRO A 156 -11.27 4.46 -16.79
C PRO A 156 -11.35 4.73 -15.28
N VAL A 157 -12.56 4.62 -14.71
CA VAL A 157 -12.85 4.88 -13.30
C VAL A 157 -13.41 3.64 -12.60
N LEU A 158 -12.90 3.36 -11.41
CA LEU A 158 -13.37 2.32 -10.51
C LEU A 158 -13.82 2.92 -9.18
N LEU A 159 -15.03 2.54 -8.77
CA LEU A 159 -15.58 2.83 -7.45
C LEU A 159 -15.67 1.53 -6.66
N MET A 160 -15.24 1.53 -5.40
CA MET A 160 -15.20 0.31 -4.60
C MET A 160 -15.71 0.55 -3.17
N ASP A 161 -16.87 -0.03 -2.82
CA ASP A 161 -17.43 0.00 -1.45
C ASP A 161 -16.96 -1.23 -0.67
N GLU A 162 -16.10 -1.05 0.33
CA GLU A 162 -15.57 -2.11 1.19
C GLU A 162 -15.21 -3.40 0.41
N PRO A 163 -14.39 -3.28 -0.66
CA PRO A 163 -14.17 -4.35 -1.62
C PRO A 163 -13.51 -5.60 -1.02
N PHE A 164 -13.04 -5.55 0.23
CA PHE A 164 -12.42 -6.68 0.91
C PHE A 164 -12.92 -6.92 2.34
N GLY A 165 -13.95 -6.19 2.81
CA GLY A 165 -14.41 -6.23 4.21
C GLY A 165 -14.98 -7.56 4.67
N ALA A 166 -15.62 -8.33 3.78
CA ALA A 166 -16.25 -9.62 4.09
C ALA A 166 -15.33 -10.85 3.86
N VAL A 167 -14.02 -10.61 3.71
CA VAL A 167 -13.02 -11.65 3.41
C VAL A 167 -12.15 -11.93 4.63
N ASP A 168 -11.84 -13.22 4.85
CA ASP A 168 -10.86 -13.70 5.82
C ASP A 168 -9.50 -12.99 5.64
N PRO A 169 -8.75 -12.66 6.73
CA PRO A 169 -7.52 -11.88 6.64
C PRO A 169 -6.47 -12.42 5.65
N VAL A 170 -6.24 -13.73 5.59
CA VAL A 170 -5.22 -14.31 4.70
C VAL A 170 -5.64 -14.16 3.25
N VAL A 171 -6.93 -14.38 2.96
CA VAL A 171 -7.48 -14.23 1.62
C VAL A 171 -7.55 -12.75 1.22
N ARG A 172 -7.87 -11.85 2.17
CA ARG A 172 -7.94 -10.40 1.99
C ARG A 172 -6.61 -9.84 1.51
N GLU A 173 -5.52 -10.18 2.21
CA GLU A 173 -4.17 -9.75 1.84
C GLU A 173 -3.80 -10.20 0.41
N ARG A 174 -4.09 -11.46 0.07
CA ARG A 174 -3.84 -11.96 -1.28
C ARG A 174 -4.62 -11.16 -2.33
N LEU A 175 -5.88 -10.83 -2.07
CA LEU A 175 -6.70 -10.04 -2.99
C LEU A 175 -6.22 -8.61 -3.16
N GLN A 176 -5.84 -7.96 -2.05
CA GLN A 176 -5.23 -6.64 -2.05
C GLN A 176 -3.96 -6.63 -2.91
N ASN A 177 -3.09 -7.62 -2.74
CA ASN A 177 -1.85 -7.74 -3.53
C ASN A 177 -2.13 -7.93 -5.04
N GLU A 178 -3.06 -8.81 -5.41
CA GLU A 178 -3.42 -8.97 -6.82
C GLU A 178 -4.08 -7.71 -7.40
N PHE A 179 -4.91 -7.03 -6.62
CA PHE A 179 -5.48 -5.74 -7.03
C PHE A 179 -4.38 -4.69 -7.26
N LEU A 180 -3.42 -4.53 -6.35
CA LEU A 180 -2.31 -3.58 -6.51
C LEU A 180 -1.43 -3.92 -7.73
N LYS A 181 -1.18 -5.21 -8.01
CA LYS A 181 -0.49 -5.64 -9.23
C LYS A 181 -1.26 -5.28 -10.51
N LEU A 182 -2.59 -5.36 -10.48
CA LEU A 182 -3.41 -4.95 -11.62
C LEU A 182 -3.42 -3.44 -11.77
N GLN A 183 -3.62 -2.72 -10.67
CA GLN A 183 -3.64 -1.27 -10.64
C GLN A 183 -2.32 -0.67 -11.13
N SER A 184 -1.17 -1.24 -10.76
CA SER A 184 0.14 -0.76 -11.23
C SER A 184 0.36 -0.90 -12.74
N ARG A 185 -0.31 -1.88 -13.37
CA ARG A 185 -0.25 -2.12 -14.83
C ARG A 185 -1.25 -1.28 -15.61
N VAL A 186 -2.48 -1.17 -15.10
CA VAL A 186 -3.60 -0.59 -15.85
C VAL A 186 -3.81 0.89 -15.52
N ARG A 187 -3.38 1.34 -14.33
CA ARG A 187 -3.48 2.71 -13.81
C ARG A 187 -4.86 3.32 -14.03
N LYS A 188 -5.90 2.67 -13.50
CA LYS A 188 -7.26 3.23 -13.50
C LYS A 188 -7.39 4.29 -12.41
N THR A 189 -8.28 5.27 -12.55
CA THR A 189 -8.64 6.14 -11.42
C THR A 189 -9.53 5.36 -10.47
N VAL A 190 -9.15 5.26 -9.19
CA VAL A 190 -9.84 4.43 -8.21
C VAL A 190 -10.26 5.27 -7.01
N LEU A 191 -11.55 5.22 -6.66
CA LEU A 191 -12.08 5.74 -5.40
C LEU A 191 -12.59 4.57 -4.56
N MET A 192 -11.89 4.26 -3.47
CA MET A 192 -12.20 3.13 -2.59
C MET A 192 -12.72 3.62 -1.24
N VAL A 193 -13.78 3.02 -0.73
CA VAL A 193 -14.29 3.24 0.62
C VAL A 193 -13.88 2.06 1.49
N THR A 194 -13.32 2.35 2.66
CA THR A 194 -13.07 1.35 3.70
C THR A 194 -13.28 1.95 5.10
N HIS A 195 -13.50 1.09 6.08
CA HIS A 195 -13.48 1.46 7.49
C HIS A 195 -12.16 1.07 8.17
N ASP A 196 -11.27 0.36 7.45
CA ASP A 196 -10.00 -0.14 7.98
C ASP A 196 -8.85 0.79 7.55
N ILE A 197 -8.22 1.44 8.53
CA ILE A 197 -7.08 2.32 8.29
C ILE A 197 -5.87 1.55 7.74
N GLU A 198 -5.66 0.29 8.12
CA GLU A 198 -4.55 -0.52 7.60
C GLU A 198 -4.73 -0.79 6.11
N GLU A 199 -5.97 -1.05 5.68
CA GLU A 199 -6.30 -1.20 4.28
C GLU A 199 -6.07 0.08 3.50
N ALA A 200 -6.47 1.23 4.04
CA ALA A 200 -6.24 2.52 3.39
C ALA A 200 -4.75 2.86 3.26
N VAL A 201 -3.97 2.59 4.32
CA VAL A 201 -2.52 2.80 4.34
C VAL A 201 -1.81 1.87 3.35
N ARG A 202 -2.28 0.63 3.21
CA ARG A 202 -1.70 -0.34 2.28
C ARG A 202 -2.03 -0.04 0.82
N MET A 203 -3.26 0.39 0.55
CA MET A 203 -3.80 0.45 -0.81
C MET A 203 -3.75 1.83 -1.43
N GLY A 204 -3.93 2.89 -0.63
CA GLY A 204 -4.10 4.26 -1.10
C GLY A 204 -2.80 4.94 -1.50
N ASP A 205 -2.81 5.59 -2.66
CA ASP A 205 -1.83 6.64 -2.98
C ASP A 205 -2.10 7.86 -2.07
N ARG A 206 -3.38 8.15 -1.84
CA ARG A 206 -3.85 9.13 -0.85
C ARG A 206 -5.03 8.61 -0.03
N ILE A 207 -5.17 9.17 1.16
CA ILE A 207 -6.20 8.87 2.13
C ILE A 207 -6.96 10.16 2.44
N ALA A 208 -8.29 10.12 2.26
CA ALA A 208 -9.22 11.13 2.73
C ALA A 208 -9.88 10.61 4.03
N VAL A 209 -9.47 11.19 5.16
CA VAL A 209 -10.06 10.91 6.47
C VAL A 209 -11.34 11.73 6.61
N TYR A 210 -12.47 11.04 6.70
CA TYR A 210 -13.80 11.62 6.84
C TYR A 210 -14.22 11.78 8.30
N GLY A 211 -14.66 13.00 8.64
CA GLY A 211 -15.32 13.33 9.91
C GLY A 211 -16.64 14.06 9.63
N GLN A 212 -17.74 13.58 10.22
CA GLN A 212 -19.06 14.25 10.22
C GLN A 212 -19.47 14.92 8.87
N GLY A 213 -19.36 14.21 7.75
CA GLY A 213 -19.76 14.71 6.42
C GLY A 213 -18.71 15.57 5.69
N ARG A 214 -17.53 15.76 6.29
CA ARG A 214 -16.40 16.53 5.74
C ARG A 214 -15.13 15.68 5.69
N ILE A 215 -14.16 16.13 4.91
CA ILE A 215 -12.79 15.61 4.94
C ILE A 215 -12.00 16.41 5.97
N GLU A 216 -11.48 15.71 6.98
CA GLU A 216 -10.64 16.26 8.05
C GLU A 216 -9.17 16.35 7.63
N GLN A 217 -8.72 15.42 6.77
CA GLN A 217 -7.39 15.43 6.16
C GLN A 217 -7.42 14.65 4.85
N PHE A 218 -6.73 15.15 3.82
CA PHE A 218 -6.56 14.47 2.53
C PHE A 218 -5.11 14.51 2.09
N ASP A 219 -4.38 13.43 2.31
CA ASP A 219 -2.93 13.38 2.13
C ASP A 219 -2.44 11.96 1.85
N THR A 220 -1.14 11.79 1.63
CA THR A 220 -0.48 10.48 1.52
C THR A 220 -0.62 9.68 2.82
N PRO A 221 -0.56 8.34 2.78
CA PRO A 221 -0.56 7.50 3.98
C PRO A 221 0.52 7.89 5.00
N ALA A 222 1.71 8.23 4.54
CA ALA A 222 2.82 8.60 5.41
C ALA A 222 2.52 9.91 6.16
N ALA A 223 1.98 10.92 5.46
CA ALA A 223 1.62 12.20 6.05
C ALA A 223 0.43 12.09 7.02
N VAL A 224 -0.61 11.31 6.68
CA VAL A 224 -1.76 11.08 7.58
C VAL A 224 -1.32 10.41 8.89
N LEU A 225 -0.35 9.49 8.84
CA LEU A 225 0.15 8.81 10.02
C LEU A 225 1.22 9.60 10.80
N GLY A 226 2.07 10.36 10.09
CA GLY A 226 3.21 11.10 10.65
C GLY A 226 2.82 12.47 11.19
N SER A 227 1.94 13.16 10.48
CA SER A 227 1.49 14.53 10.76
C SER A 227 -0.05 14.63 10.66
N PRO A 228 -0.80 14.02 11.58
CA PRO A 228 -2.26 14.17 11.61
C PRO A 228 -2.67 15.64 11.76
N ALA A 229 -3.54 16.12 10.87
CA ALA A 229 -3.92 17.54 10.80
C ALA A 229 -4.80 18.00 11.97
N THR A 230 -5.55 17.08 12.59
CA THR A 230 -6.45 17.38 13.70
C THR A 230 -6.36 16.31 14.81
N PRO A 231 -6.77 16.62 16.06
CA PRO A 231 -6.86 15.63 17.13
C PRO A 231 -7.75 14.44 16.76
N TYR A 232 -8.82 14.69 16.00
CA TYR A 232 -9.69 13.65 15.48
C TYR A 232 -8.94 12.68 14.56
N VAL A 233 -8.15 13.18 13.61
CA VAL A 233 -7.36 12.31 12.74
C VAL A 233 -6.31 11.55 13.54
N ALA A 234 -5.67 12.20 14.52
CA ALA A 234 -4.70 11.55 15.40
C ALA A 234 -5.31 10.40 16.22
N GLU A 235 -6.52 10.57 16.72
CA GLU A 235 -7.28 9.53 17.42
C GLU A 235 -7.70 8.41 16.46
N PHE A 236 -8.18 8.76 15.26
CA PHE A 236 -8.64 7.82 14.25
C PHE A 236 -7.53 6.88 13.75
N VAL A 237 -6.32 7.40 13.50
CA VAL A 237 -5.19 6.57 13.04
C VAL A 237 -4.65 5.65 14.15
N GLY A 238 -4.88 6.01 15.41
CA GLY A 238 -4.55 5.21 16.59
C GLY A 238 -3.13 5.42 17.14
N ALA A 239 -2.92 4.93 18.36
CA ALA A 239 -1.65 5.03 19.10
C ALA A 239 -0.51 4.23 18.46
N ASP A 240 -0.84 3.21 17.66
CA ASP A 240 0.08 2.35 16.92
C ASP A 240 0.50 2.94 15.56
N ARG A 241 0.16 4.20 15.27
CA ARG A 241 0.54 4.91 14.04
C ARG A 241 2.04 4.80 13.72
N GLY A 242 2.91 4.83 14.72
CA GLY A 242 4.36 4.66 14.54
C GLY A 242 4.73 3.31 13.91
N LEU A 243 4.03 2.23 14.30
CA LEU A 243 4.20 0.90 13.72
C LEU A 243 3.59 0.82 12.31
N LYS A 244 2.42 1.43 12.10
CA LYS A 244 1.79 1.50 10.77
C LYS A 244 2.67 2.22 9.76
N ARG A 245 3.36 3.30 10.16
CA ARG A 245 4.30 4.08 9.33
C ARG A 245 5.46 3.26 8.78
N LEU A 246 5.94 2.27 9.52
CA LEU A 246 6.97 1.36 9.04
C LEU A 246 6.56 0.66 7.73
N SER A 247 5.26 0.48 7.49
CA SER A 247 4.74 -0.20 6.30
C SER A 247 4.79 0.68 5.03
N VAL A 248 4.86 2.00 5.20
CA VAL A 248 4.81 2.98 4.09
C VAL A 248 6.07 3.83 3.96
N THR A 249 7.01 3.67 4.90
CA THR A 249 8.32 4.34 4.85
C THR A 249 9.31 3.39 4.19
N ALA A 250 9.70 3.69 2.95
CA ALA A 250 10.75 2.96 2.24
C ALA A 250 12.14 3.26 2.82
N ILE A 251 13.04 2.27 2.78
CA ILE A 251 14.45 2.40 3.14
C ILE A 251 15.21 3.16 2.05
N GLU A 252 15.89 4.24 2.42
CA GLU A 252 16.75 5.03 1.56
C GLU A 252 18.23 4.84 1.91
N PRO A 253 19.18 5.08 0.97
CA PRO A 253 20.61 4.96 1.24
C PRO A 253 21.10 5.80 2.43
N ASP A 254 20.50 6.98 2.65
CA ASP A 254 20.85 7.91 3.74
C ASP A 254 20.33 7.46 5.11
N ASP A 255 19.49 6.42 5.14
CA ASP A 255 19.07 5.75 6.37
C ASP A 255 20.12 4.72 6.83
N LEU A 256 21.15 4.43 6.04
CA LEU A 256 22.08 3.34 6.31
C LEU A 256 23.29 3.80 7.12
N GLU A 257 23.68 2.97 8.08
CA GLU A 257 24.97 3.06 8.74
C GLU A 257 26.02 2.29 7.92
N GLN A 258 27.24 2.83 7.85
CA GLN A 258 28.36 2.19 7.17
C GLN A 258 29.22 1.45 8.19
N PRO A 259 29.07 0.12 8.33
CA PRO A 259 29.85 -0.62 9.30
C PRO A 259 31.27 -0.84 8.76
N PRO A 260 32.24 -1.16 9.63
CA PRO A 260 33.53 -1.65 9.19
C PRO A 260 33.35 -2.92 8.33
N LEU A 261 34.06 -2.97 7.20
CA LEU A 261 34.05 -4.11 6.29
C LEU A 261 35.28 -4.97 6.48
N ALA A 262 35.18 -6.28 6.31
CA ALA A 262 36.30 -7.21 6.26
C ALA A 262 36.15 -8.14 5.04
N ARG A 263 37.26 -8.69 4.54
CA ARG A 263 37.24 -9.66 3.43
C ARG A 263 37.56 -11.07 3.91
N LEU A 264 37.06 -12.08 3.21
CA LEU A 264 37.26 -13.49 3.57
C LEU A 264 38.74 -13.88 3.67
N ASP A 265 39.58 -13.33 2.79
CA ASP A 265 41.01 -13.56 2.69
C ASP A 265 41.86 -12.71 3.66
N GLU A 266 41.25 -11.76 4.38
CA GLU A 266 41.93 -10.90 5.33
C GLU A 266 42.41 -11.72 6.55
N ARG A 267 43.64 -11.46 7.00
CA ARG A 267 44.18 -12.09 8.21
C ARG A 267 43.45 -11.60 9.45
N ALA A 268 43.11 -12.51 10.35
CA ALA A 268 42.32 -12.20 11.55
C ALA A 268 42.99 -11.14 12.44
N GLY A 269 44.31 -11.22 12.66
CA GLY A 269 45.07 -10.22 13.42
C GLY A 269 45.02 -8.80 12.83
N VAL A 270 45.08 -8.69 11.50
CA VAL A 270 44.99 -7.38 10.81
C VAL A 270 43.59 -6.79 10.96
N ALA A 271 42.56 -7.61 10.73
CA ALA A 271 41.17 -7.20 10.92
C ALA A 271 40.90 -6.80 12.38
N ALA A 272 41.41 -7.56 13.35
CA ALA A 272 41.27 -7.27 14.78
C ALA A 272 41.88 -5.91 15.16
N ALA A 273 43.10 -5.63 14.70
CA ALA A 273 43.79 -4.37 14.97
C ALA A 273 43.02 -3.17 14.39
N ARG A 274 42.51 -3.31 13.17
CA ARG A 274 41.70 -2.27 12.50
C ARG A 274 40.38 -2.02 13.22
N LEU A 275 39.66 -3.08 13.63
CA LEU A 275 38.42 -2.92 14.40
C LEU A 275 38.68 -2.31 15.77
N GLY A 276 39.78 -2.70 16.43
CA GLY A 276 40.20 -2.11 17.70
C GLY A 276 40.46 -0.60 17.58
N ALA A 277 41.18 -0.17 16.54
CA ALA A 277 41.43 1.25 16.27
C ALA A 277 40.15 2.05 15.98
N ALA A 278 39.15 1.41 15.36
CA ALA A 278 37.85 2.02 15.08
C ALA A 278 36.85 1.92 16.24
N GLY A 279 37.21 1.29 17.37
CA GLY A 279 36.28 1.02 18.47
C GLY A 279 35.12 0.09 18.12
N ALA A 280 35.23 -0.65 17.02
CA ALA A 280 34.15 -1.46 16.49
C ALA A 280 34.14 -2.86 17.10
N ARG A 281 32.93 -3.34 17.47
CA ARG A 281 32.74 -4.66 18.08
C ARG A 281 32.61 -5.80 17.06
N TRP A 282 32.32 -5.47 15.80
CA TRP A 282 32.08 -6.42 14.73
C TRP A 282 32.32 -5.75 13.37
N ALA A 283 32.39 -6.57 12.32
CA ALA A 283 32.50 -6.14 10.93
C ALA A 283 31.56 -6.95 10.03
N VAL A 284 31.08 -6.32 8.94
CA VAL A 284 30.45 -7.05 7.83
C VAL A 284 31.53 -7.70 7.00
N VAL A 285 31.34 -8.97 6.67
CA VAL A 285 32.26 -9.74 5.82
C VAL A 285 31.70 -9.80 4.41
N LEU A 286 32.50 -9.36 3.44
CA LEU A 286 32.19 -9.44 2.02
C LEU A 286 33.08 -10.49 1.34
N ASN A 287 32.58 -11.11 0.28
CA ASN A 287 33.37 -11.98 -0.58
C ASN A 287 34.26 -11.17 -1.56
N GLU A 288 35.04 -11.87 -2.39
CA GLU A 288 35.93 -11.24 -3.38
C GLU A 288 35.17 -10.40 -4.41
N ALA A 289 33.91 -10.75 -4.71
CA ALA A 289 33.03 -10.00 -5.61
C ALA A 289 32.36 -8.79 -4.94
N GLY A 290 32.61 -8.53 -3.64
CA GLY A 290 31.99 -7.45 -2.88
C GLY A 290 30.56 -7.74 -2.43
N GLU A 291 30.12 -8.99 -2.51
CA GLU A 291 28.79 -9.43 -2.09
C GLU A 291 28.79 -9.79 -0.60
N LEU A 292 27.63 -9.65 0.04
CA LEU A 292 27.44 -10.00 1.45
C LEU A 292 27.73 -11.49 1.69
N HIS A 293 28.73 -11.77 2.54
CA HIS A 293 28.99 -13.13 3.03
C HIS A 293 28.44 -13.34 4.44
N GLY A 294 28.66 -12.37 5.33
CA GLY A 294 28.35 -12.55 6.74
C GLY A 294 28.85 -11.44 7.65
N TRP A 295 29.18 -11.81 8.87
CA TRP A 295 29.76 -10.91 9.86
C TRP A 295 30.77 -11.63 10.74
N VAL A 296 31.66 -10.88 11.38
CA VAL A 296 32.64 -11.42 12.33
C VAL A 296 32.76 -10.51 13.54
N SER A 297 32.91 -11.10 14.74
CA SER A 297 33.13 -10.32 15.96
C SER A 297 34.62 -9.98 16.14
N ALA A 298 34.88 -8.79 16.68
CA ALA A 298 36.24 -8.39 17.03
C ALA A 298 36.88 -9.34 18.06
N ASP A 299 36.07 -9.93 18.96
CA ASP A 299 36.53 -10.93 19.92
C ASP A 299 37.04 -12.20 19.25
N ALA A 300 36.31 -12.74 18.27
CA ALA A 300 36.72 -13.95 17.55
C ALA A 300 38.03 -13.72 16.81
N LEU A 301 38.18 -12.57 16.15
CA LEU A 301 39.40 -12.20 15.45
C LEU A 301 40.60 -12.06 16.39
N ARG A 302 40.40 -11.45 17.56
CA ARG A 302 41.46 -11.27 18.57
C ARG A 302 41.93 -12.59 19.15
N ILE A 303 41.01 -13.53 19.39
CA ILE A 303 41.33 -14.87 19.91
C ILE A 303 42.15 -15.66 18.88
N ALA A 304 41.79 -15.58 17.59
CA ALA A 304 42.51 -16.29 16.53
C ALA A 304 43.92 -15.73 16.26
N GLY A 305 44.12 -14.42 16.47
CA GLY A 305 45.41 -13.77 16.25
C GLY A 305 45.89 -13.91 14.80
N ASP A 306 47.18 -14.24 14.62
CA ASP A 306 47.78 -14.36 13.27
C ASP A 306 47.58 -15.74 12.62
N GLN A 307 46.93 -16.69 13.31
CA GLN A 307 46.85 -18.09 12.91
C GLN A 307 45.60 -18.44 12.07
N GLY A 308 44.81 -17.44 11.65
CA GLY A 308 43.57 -17.67 10.89
C GLY A 308 43.16 -16.51 9.99
N THR A 309 42.17 -16.78 9.15
CA THR A 309 41.54 -15.79 8.25
C THR A 309 40.17 -15.37 8.77
N VAL A 310 39.69 -14.20 8.32
CA VAL A 310 38.33 -13.74 8.61
C VAL A 310 37.30 -14.76 8.12
N GLY A 311 37.51 -15.40 6.95
CA GLY A 311 36.58 -16.37 6.39
C GLY A 311 36.33 -17.60 7.26
N GLU A 312 37.33 -18.07 8.00
CA GLU A 312 37.21 -19.20 8.94
C GLU A 312 36.38 -18.85 10.18
N LEU A 313 36.32 -17.57 10.54
CA LEU A 313 35.68 -17.04 11.75
C LEU A 313 34.33 -16.36 11.46
N ALA A 314 34.07 -16.09 10.18
CA ALA A 314 32.87 -15.41 9.72
C ALA A 314 31.63 -16.27 9.96
N ARG A 315 30.58 -15.63 10.46
CA ARG A 315 29.25 -16.21 10.57
C ARG A 315 28.44 -15.76 9.37
N ARG A 316 27.83 -16.72 8.66
CA ARG A 316 26.95 -16.40 7.53
C ARG A 316 25.78 -15.53 7.96
N MET A 317 25.45 -14.56 7.12
CA MET A 317 24.26 -13.72 7.27
C MET A 317 23.29 -14.05 6.14
N ASP A 318 22.26 -14.82 6.46
CA ASP A 318 21.22 -15.21 5.50
C ASP A 318 20.01 -14.25 5.55
N ALA A 319 20.18 -13.06 6.14
CA ALA A 319 19.14 -12.07 6.38
C ALA A 319 19.55 -10.72 5.80
N TRP A 320 18.79 -10.27 4.80
CA TRP A 320 18.99 -8.98 4.17
C TRP A 320 17.67 -8.45 3.62
N VAL A 321 17.62 -7.14 3.41
CA VAL A 321 16.49 -6.47 2.77
C VAL A 321 16.98 -5.64 1.58
N PRO A 322 16.21 -5.55 0.48
CA PRO A 322 16.58 -4.66 -0.60
C PRO A 322 16.33 -3.20 -0.22
N VAL A 323 17.13 -2.28 -0.77
CA VAL A 323 16.84 -0.84 -0.74
C VAL A 323 15.46 -0.56 -1.36
N GLY A 324 14.75 0.44 -0.83
CA GLY A 324 13.37 0.73 -1.21
C GLY A 324 12.32 -0.21 -0.59
N ALA A 325 12.72 -1.28 0.11
CA ALA A 325 11.77 -2.06 0.90
C ALA A 325 11.21 -1.23 2.07
N PRO A 326 9.99 -1.50 2.55
CA PRO A 326 9.45 -0.83 3.73
C PRO A 326 10.27 -1.14 4.99
N LEU A 327 10.45 -0.15 5.87
CA LEU A 327 11.12 -0.31 7.17
C LEU A 327 10.52 -1.44 8.02
N LYS A 328 9.22 -1.72 7.86
CA LYS A 328 8.53 -2.84 8.54
C LYS A 328 9.17 -4.18 8.25
N ARG A 329 9.63 -4.40 7.01
CA ARG A 329 10.29 -5.64 6.61
C ARG A 329 11.62 -5.79 7.32
N ALA A 330 12.42 -4.73 7.34
CA ALA A 330 13.70 -4.71 8.04
C ALA A 330 13.52 -4.98 9.55
N PHE A 331 12.58 -4.28 10.19
CA PHE A 331 12.30 -4.47 11.61
C PHE A 331 11.81 -5.90 11.93
N SER A 332 10.96 -6.46 11.08
CA SER A 332 10.44 -7.82 11.26
C SER A 332 11.55 -8.87 11.15
N GLU A 333 12.47 -8.73 10.18
CA GLU A 333 13.63 -9.62 10.06
C GLU A 333 14.59 -9.48 11.26
N MET A 334 14.82 -8.25 11.75
CA MET A 334 15.61 -8.03 12.97
C MET A 334 15.00 -8.78 14.16
N LEU A 335 13.69 -8.68 14.37
CA LEU A 335 13.01 -9.34 15.49
C LEU A 335 13.00 -10.87 15.35
N GLN A 336 12.71 -11.40 14.17
CA GLN A 336 12.65 -12.85 13.94
C GLN A 336 13.99 -13.54 14.16
N ARG A 337 15.09 -12.82 13.94
CA ARG A 337 16.45 -13.34 14.02
C ARG A 337 17.22 -12.85 15.24
N ASP A 338 16.55 -12.10 16.13
CA ASP A 338 17.14 -11.42 17.28
C ASP A 338 18.42 -10.66 16.90
N ALA A 339 18.38 -10.01 15.73
CA ALA A 339 19.52 -9.34 15.12
C ALA A 339 19.50 -7.85 15.47
N GLY A 340 20.61 -7.34 16.00
CA GLY A 340 20.79 -5.92 16.31
C GLY A 340 20.96 -5.01 15.09
N TRP A 341 21.01 -5.57 13.88
CA TRP A 341 21.13 -4.89 12.61
C TRP A 341 20.73 -5.82 11.46
N ILE A 342 20.49 -5.27 10.28
CA ILE A 342 20.27 -6.04 9.04
C ILE A 342 21.00 -5.42 7.86
N ALA A 343 21.52 -6.25 6.97
CA ALA A 343 22.16 -5.77 5.75
C ALA A 343 21.13 -5.26 4.74
N VAL A 344 21.45 -4.15 4.07
CA VAL A 344 20.66 -3.60 2.99
C VAL A 344 21.43 -3.73 1.67
N LEU A 345 20.76 -4.31 0.67
CA LEU A 345 21.36 -4.60 -0.63
C LEU A 345 20.67 -3.86 -1.77
N ASP A 346 21.41 -3.57 -2.83
CA ASP A 346 20.90 -3.21 -4.15
C ASP A 346 21.30 -4.29 -5.15
N GLY A 347 20.35 -5.19 -5.46
CA GLY A 347 20.65 -6.45 -6.13
C GLY A 347 21.60 -7.30 -5.29
N ALA A 348 22.79 -7.59 -5.81
CA ALA A 348 23.86 -8.32 -5.10
C ALA A 348 24.81 -7.39 -4.31
N ARG A 349 24.71 -6.07 -4.54
CA ARG A 349 25.63 -5.09 -3.96
C ARG A 349 25.24 -4.76 -2.53
N PHE A 350 26.20 -4.86 -1.61
CA PHE A 350 26.03 -4.36 -0.25
C PHE A 350 26.06 -2.82 -0.21
N LEU A 351 25.05 -2.20 0.41
CA LEU A 351 24.97 -0.75 0.56
C LEU A 351 25.30 -0.26 1.98
N GLY A 352 24.99 -1.06 2.99
CA GLY A 352 25.15 -0.67 4.40
C GLY A 352 24.29 -1.54 5.31
N VAL A 353 24.18 -1.13 6.57
CA VAL A 353 23.31 -1.79 7.54
C VAL A 353 22.26 -0.82 8.06
N LEU A 354 21.07 -1.36 8.32
CA LEU A 354 20.07 -0.67 9.10
C LEU A 354 20.17 -1.14 10.56
N THR A 355 20.18 -0.21 11.49
CA THR A 355 20.17 -0.46 12.95
C THR A 355 18.87 0.08 13.55
N PRO A 356 18.45 -0.34 14.76
CA PRO A 356 17.28 0.22 15.43
C PRO A 356 17.34 1.75 15.58
N ALA A 357 18.52 2.31 15.84
CA ALA A 357 18.75 3.75 15.92
C ALA A 357 18.48 4.43 14.58
N LYS A 358 19.07 3.92 13.50
CA LYS A 358 18.85 4.45 12.15
C LYS A 358 17.42 4.29 11.64
N LEU A 359 16.76 3.20 11.99
CA LEU A 359 15.34 3.00 11.71
C LEU A 359 14.48 4.05 12.40
N HIS A 360 14.80 4.42 13.64
CA HIS A 360 14.10 5.50 14.35
C HIS A 360 14.36 6.88 13.70
N GLU A 361 15.60 7.17 13.31
CA GLU A 361 15.95 8.40 12.58
C GLU A 361 15.20 8.51 11.24
N ALA A 362 15.19 7.44 10.43
CA ALA A 362 14.48 7.38 9.16
C ALA A 362 12.99 7.68 9.32
N LEU A 363 12.36 7.09 10.35
CA LEU A 363 10.97 7.37 10.69
C LEU A 363 10.73 8.84 11.06
N ARG A 364 11.67 9.52 11.73
CA ARG A 364 11.54 10.94 12.07
C ARG A 364 11.77 11.83 10.86
N ARG A 365 12.85 11.63 10.10
CA ARG A 365 13.14 12.41 8.89
C ARG A 365 11.99 12.37 7.89
N SER A 366 11.33 11.22 7.75
CA SER A 366 10.13 11.13 6.92
C SER A 366 8.99 12.06 7.38
N VAL A 367 8.80 12.28 8.69
CA VAL A 367 7.77 13.23 9.19
C VAL A 367 8.15 14.65 8.82
N ASP A 368 9.39 15.03 9.12
CA ASP A 368 9.83 16.41 9.00
C ASP A 368 9.94 16.82 7.53
N ALA A 369 10.40 15.91 6.66
CA ALA A 369 10.47 16.11 5.21
C ALA A 369 9.09 16.39 4.62
N GLU A 370 8.10 15.57 4.98
CA GLU A 370 6.71 15.73 4.52
C GLU A 370 6.07 17.01 5.07
N ALA A 371 6.31 17.33 6.35
CA ALA A 371 5.80 18.56 6.95
C ALA A 371 6.38 19.83 6.30
N GLN A 372 7.62 19.76 5.82
CA GLN A 372 8.33 20.87 5.18
C GLN A 372 8.18 20.89 3.65
N GLY A 373 7.68 19.80 3.04
CA GLY A 373 7.57 19.64 1.59
C GLY A 373 8.92 19.51 0.88
N VAL A 374 9.92 18.93 1.55
CA VAL A 374 11.32 18.81 1.07
C VAL A 374 11.75 17.34 0.96
N GLY A 375 12.88 17.07 0.30
CA GLY A 375 13.50 15.74 0.29
C GLY A 375 13.98 15.32 1.68
N ARG A 376 13.99 14.00 1.97
CA ARG A 376 14.47 13.49 3.28
C ARG A 376 15.95 13.75 3.54
N ASP A 377 16.73 13.90 2.47
CA ASP A 377 18.13 14.30 2.45
C ASP A 377 18.34 15.76 2.88
N GLU A 378 17.32 16.61 2.74
CA GLU A 378 17.37 18.03 3.12
C GLU A 378 17.03 18.27 4.60
N VAL A 379 16.48 17.26 5.29
CA VAL A 379 16.12 17.36 6.71
C VAL A 379 17.36 17.21 7.58
N ARG A 380 17.79 18.31 8.20
CA ARG A 380 18.83 18.29 9.23
C ARG A 380 18.28 17.79 10.55
N PHE A 381 18.99 16.84 11.16
CA PHE A 381 18.62 16.22 12.42
C PHE A 381 19.59 16.63 13.53
N ASP A 382 19.06 17.11 14.65
CA ASP A 382 19.78 17.20 15.91
C ASP A 382 19.44 15.95 16.74
N SER A 383 20.39 15.02 16.86
CA SER A 383 20.18 13.82 17.69
C SER A 383 20.43 14.15 19.15
N VAL A 384 19.79 13.43 20.09
CA VAL A 384 20.09 13.55 21.53
C VAL A 384 21.54 13.10 21.83
N SER A 385 22.17 12.36 20.92
CA SER A 385 23.60 12.04 20.96
C SER A 385 24.52 13.21 20.61
N ASP A 386 23.99 14.33 20.09
CA ASP A 386 24.72 15.56 19.78
C ASP A 386 24.50 16.68 20.83
N ALA A 387 23.80 16.39 21.94
CA ALA A 387 23.44 17.35 22.99
C ALA A 387 24.30 17.23 24.27
#